data_AF-A0A3P8FXN1-F1
#
_entry.id   AF-A0A3P8FXN1-F1
#
_cell.length_a   1.000
_cell.length_b   1.000
_cell.length_c   1.000
_cell.angle_alpha   90.00
_cell.angle_beta   90.00
_cell.angle_gamma   90.00
#
_symmetry.space_group_name_H-M   'P 1'
#
loop_
_entity.id
_entity.type
_entity.pdbx_description
1 polymer ?
#
loop_
_entity_poly.entity_id
_entity_poly.type
_entity_poly.pdbx_seq_one_letter_code
_entity_poly.pdbx_strand_id
1 'polypeptide(L)'
;MLGKEVPGTGSLSHQPLQMRSAYVLKPGQFTNWVPDFRAALDVILYDTHSRLRCLHAYPLCSAEEITGLDQQNRSLLSLTTRSTEGSLTEKQATRESPLDRGEPIREADLYALPNSTFPSDHLALIADFQIPLDSNNMQT
;
A
#
# COMPACT_ATOMS: atom_id res chain seq x y z
N MET A 1 -48.00 -45.54 -13.16
CA MET A 1 -46.55 -45.28 -13.31
C MET A 1 -46.26 -43.95 -12.65
N LEU A 2 -45.69 -43.97 -11.44
CA LEU A 2 -45.24 -42.76 -10.73
C LEU A 2 -43.91 -42.32 -11.36
N GLY A 3 -43.92 -41.18 -12.05
CA GLY A 3 -42.69 -40.47 -12.36
C GLY A 3 -42.12 -39.91 -11.06
N LYS A 4 -41.03 -40.51 -10.56
CA LYS A 4 -40.24 -39.91 -9.49
C LYS A 4 -39.53 -38.68 -10.07
N GLU A 5 -39.91 -37.49 -9.63
CA GLU A 5 -39.09 -36.31 -9.82
C GLU A 5 -37.77 -36.51 -9.09
N VAL A 6 -36.67 -36.26 -9.81
CA VAL A 6 -35.30 -36.31 -9.28
C VAL A 6 -35.03 -34.96 -8.61
N PRO A 7 -34.83 -34.87 -7.28
CA PRO A 7 -34.44 -33.62 -6.64
C PRO A 7 -32.93 -33.47 -6.84
N GLY A 8 -32.52 -32.79 -7.90
CA GLY A 8 -31.11 -32.85 -8.27
C GLY A 8 -30.63 -31.93 -9.37
N THR A 9 -31.16 -30.71 -9.48
CA THR A 9 -30.42 -29.60 -10.13
C THR A 9 -30.79 -28.31 -9.43
N GLY A 10 -30.35 -28.17 -8.18
CA GLY A 10 -30.23 -26.83 -7.61
C GLY A 10 -29.29 -26.06 -8.53
N SER A 11 -29.85 -25.18 -9.36
CA SER A 11 -29.07 -24.18 -10.06
C SER A 11 -28.24 -23.49 -8.99
N LEU A 12 -26.93 -23.76 -8.95
CA LEU A 12 -26.00 -22.92 -8.22
C LEU A 12 -26.04 -21.58 -8.92
N SER A 13 -27.03 -20.75 -8.56
CA SER A 13 -27.08 -19.38 -9.01
C SER A 13 -25.82 -18.74 -8.49
N HIS A 14 -24.82 -18.59 -9.35
CA HIS A 14 -23.67 -17.76 -9.05
C HIS A 14 -24.23 -16.35 -8.80
N GLN A 15 -24.39 -16.00 -7.52
CA GLN A 15 -24.68 -14.62 -7.18
C GLN A 15 -23.45 -13.81 -7.57
N PRO A 16 -23.61 -12.72 -8.34
CA PRO A 16 -22.49 -11.84 -8.66
C PRO A 16 -21.83 -11.35 -7.37
N LEU A 17 -20.50 -11.38 -7.33
CA LEU A 17 -19.75 -10.76 -6.24
C LEU A 17 -20.04 -9.26 -6.23
N GLN A 18 -20.44 -8.73 -5.07
CA GLN A 18 -20.61 -7.29 -4.91
C GLN A 18 -19.35 -6.75 -4.24
N MET A 19 -18.32 -6.52 -5.05
CA MET A 19 -17.03 -6.08 -4.55
C MET A 19 -17.05 -4.58 -4.20
N ARG A 20 -16.49 -4.24 -3.04
CA ARG A 20 -16.25 -2.86 -2.62
C ARG A 20 -14.79 -2.68 -2.24
N SER A 21 -14.23 -1.52 -2.57
CA SER A 21 -12.89 -1.14 -2.11
C SER A 21 -12.91 -0.76 -0.63
N ALA A 22 -11.93 -1.21 0.13
CA ALA A 22 -11.68 -0.72 1.50
C ALA A 22 -11.24 0.75 1.52
N TYR A 23 -10.63 1.21 0.43
CA TYR A 23 -10.14 2.58 0.27
C TYR A 23 -11.01 3.37 -0.71
N VAL A 24 -11.45 4.56 -0.28
CA VAL A 24 -12.04 5.58 -1.16
C VAL A 24 -10.98 6.68 -1.32
N LEU A 25 -10.17 6.55 -2.36
CA LEU A 25 -9.05 7.45 -2.60
C LEU A 25 -9.53 8.79 -3.16
N LYS A 26 -9.04 9.88 -2.57
CA LYS A 26 -9.31 11.25 -2.99
C LYS A 26 -8.40 11.64 -4.16
N PRO A 27 -8.79 12.64 -4.97
CA PRO A 27 -7.91 13.21 -5.99
C PRO A 27 -6.54 13.59 -5.39
N GLY A 28 -5.47 13.19 -6.06
CA GLY A 28 -4.09 13.44 -5.62
C GLY A 28 -3.51 12.38 -4.68
N GLN A 29 -4.32 11.46 -4.13
CA GLN A 29 -3.79 10.30 -3.42
C GLN A 29 -3.28 9.25 -4.42
N PHE A 30 -2.28 8.50 -4.00
CA PHE A 30 -1.58 7.51 -4.82
C PHE A 30 -1.18 6.32 -3.97
N THR A 31 -0.98 5.19 -4.63
CA THR A 31 -0.39 3.99 -4.03
C THR A 31 0.92 3.64 -4.70
N ASN A 32 1.20 4.17 -5.89
CA ASN A 32 2.50 4.09 -6.57
C ASN A 32 3.00 5.51 -6.88
N TRP A 33 4.29 5.75 -6.65
CA TRP A 33 4.94 6.99 -7.06
C TRP A 33 6.38 6.77 -7.45
N VAL A 34 6.66 6.91 -8.74
CA VAL A 34 8.00 6.91 -9.33
C VAL A 34 8.21 8.23 -10.11
N PRO A 35 9.43 8.55 -10.55
CA PRO A 35 9.65 9.73 -11.39
C PRO A 35 8.74 9.72 -12.62
N ASP A 36 8.12 10.86 -12.91
CA ASP A 36 7.16 11.09 -14.01
C ASP A 36 5.85 10.26 -13.95
N PHE A 37 5.63 9.43 -12.93
CA PHE A 37 4.41 8.64 -12.80
C PHE A 37 3.94 8.50 -11.35
N ARG A 38 2.69 8.90 -11.11
CA ARG A 38 2.05 8.78 -9.79
C ARG A 38 0.58 8.47 -9.94
N ALA A 39 0.15 7.35 -9.35
CA ALA A 39 -1.22 6.86 -9.51
C ALA A 39 -1.69 6.02 -8.32
N ALA A 40 -3.01 5.91 -8.19
CA ALA A 40 -3.67 4.94 -7.35
C ALA A 40 -3.89 3.65 -8.16
N LEU A 41 -3.07 2.63 -7.89
CA LEU A 41 -3.07 1.36 -8.64
C LEU A 41 -3.46 0.15 -7.78
N ASP A 42 -3.23 0.24 -6.47
CA ASP A 42 -3.45 -0.86 -5.54
C ASP A 42 -4.85 -0.77 -4.94
N VAL A 43 -5.46 -1.93 -4.67
CA VAL A 43 -6.80 -2.02 -4.11
C VAL A 43 -6.94 -3.22 -3.18
N ILE A 44 -7.63 -3.02 -2.06
CA ILE A 44 -8.17 -4.12 -1.25
C ILE A 44 -9.66 -4.18 -1.52
N LEU A 45 -10.11 -5.24 -2.19
CA LEU A 45 -11.52 -5.50 -2.46
C LEU A 45 -12.07 -6.52 -1.47
N TYR A 46 -13.30 -6.30 -1.02
CA TYR A 46 -14.06 -7.28 -0.25
C TYR A 46 -15.49 -7.38 -0.77
N ASP A 47 -16.05 -8.58 -0.66
CA ASP A 47 -17.44 -8.84 -1.03
C ASP A 47 -18.39 -8.32 0.06
N THR A 48 -19.30 -7.43 -0.31
CA THR A 48 -20.28 -6.85 0.62
C THR A 48 -21.43 -7.81 0.94
N HIS A 49 -21.66 -8.83 0.11
CA HIS A 49 -22.59 -9.91 0.42
C HIS A 49 -22.03 -10.85 1.50
N SER A 50 -20.71 -10.93 1.64
CA SER A 50 -20.09 -11.63 2.75
C SER A 50 -20.39 -10.93 4.09
N ARG A 51 -20.14 -11.65 5.18
CA ARG A 51 -20.18 -11.07 6.54
C ARG A 51 -18.99 -10.14 6.82
N LEU A 52 -18.01 -10.05 5.93
CA LEU A 52 -16.83 -9.22 6.13
C LEU A 52 -17.22 -7.73 6.11
N ARG A 53 -16.76 -6.99 7.12
CA ARG A 53 -16.95 -5.55 7.23
C ARG A 53 -15.59 -4.89 7.42
N CYS A 54 -15.25 -3.97 6.52
CA CYS A 54 -14.10 -3.08 6.71
C CYS A 54 -14.44 -2.12 7.86
N LEU A 55 -13.70 -2.22 8.96
CA LEU A 55 -13.84 -1.33 10.11
C LEU A 55 -13.07 -0.03 9.90
N HIS A 56 -11.84 -0.18 9.41
CA HIS A 56 -10.92 0.94 9.25
C HIS A 56 -9.96 0.68 8.09
N ALA A 57 -9.63 1.73 7.35
CA ALA A 57 -8.56 1.75 6.37
C ALA A 57 -7.56 2.83 6.82
N TYR A 58 -6.32 2.44 7.04
CA TYR A 58 -5.29 3.34 7.56
C TYR A 58 -4.90 4.36 6.47
N PRO A 59 -4.68 5.64 6.84
CA PRO A 59 -4.36 6.68 5.88
C PRO A 59 -3.05 6.40 5.15
N LEU A 60 -2.99 6.78 3.87
CA LEU A 60 -1.76 6.77 3.09
C LEU A 60 -0.96 8.03 3.37
N CYS A 61 0.37 7.90 3.43
CA CYS A 61 1.26 9.05 3.52
C CYS A 61 1.10 9.95 2.29
N SER A 62 1.01 11.26 2.51
CA SER A 62 1.00 12.25 1.43
C SER A 62 2.39 12.42 0.82
N ALA A 63 2.46 13.03 -0.37
CA ALA A 63 3.75 13.34 -0.99
C ALA A 63 4.59 14.29 -0.11
N GLU A 64 3.95 15.23 0.58
CA GLU A 64 4.58 16.17 1.51
C GLU A 64 5.15 15.45 2.72
N GLU A 65 4.40 14.50 3.30
CA GLU A 65 4.88 13.68 4.44
C GLU A 65 6.07 12.81 4.05
N ILE A 66 6.00 12.15 2.89
CA ILE A 66 7.10 11.33 2.36
C ILE A 66 8.35 12.20 2.15
N THR A 67 8.19 13.38 1.54
CA THR A 67 9.28 14.33 1.30
C THR A 67 9.92 14.77 2.61
N GLY A 68 9.12 15.18 3.60
CA GLY A 68 9.62 15.61 4.90
C GLY A 68 10.39 14.50 5.63
N LEU A 69 9.87 13.27 5.61
CA LEU A 69 10.52 12.12 6.23
C LEU A 69 11.85 11.74 5.56
N ASP A 70 11.91 11.73 4.23
CA ASP A 70 13.15 11.45 3.50
C ASP A 70 14.21 12.54 3.73
N GLN A 71 13.83 13.81 3.74
CA GLN A 71 14.73 14.93 4.07
C GLN A 71 15.29 14.83 5.49
N GLN A 72 14.44 14.50 6.47
CA GLN A 72 14.86 14.27 7.86
C GLN A 72 15.83 13.09 7.97
N ASN A 73 15.52 11.97 7.30
CA ASN A 73 16.36 10.77 7.34
C ASN A 73 17.74 11.02 6.72
N ARG A 74 17.80 11.68 5.55
CA ARG A 74 19.07 12.10 4.92
C ARG A 74 19.88 13.04 5.82
N SER A 75 19.22 13.95 6.52
CA SER A 75 19.87 14.88 7.45
C SER A 75 20.50 14.14 8.63
N LEU A 76 19.78 13.17 9.23
CA LEU A 76 20.28 12.33 10.32
C LEU A 76 21.49 11.49 9.89
N LEU A 77 21.42 10.85 8.71
CA LEU A 77 22.55 10.08 8.16
C LEU A 77 23.79 10.96 7.95
N SER A 78 23.62 12.22 7.56
CA SER A 78 24.75 13.14 7.38
C SER A 78 25.43 13.58 8.68
N LEU A 79 24.70 13.56 9.80
CA LEU A 79 25.22 13.91 11.13
C LEU A 79 25.94 12.74 11.78
N THR A 80 25.43 11.51 11.59
CA THR A 80 26.06 10.30 12.13
C THR A 80 27.37 9.99 11.44
N THR A 81 27.48 10.16 10.11
CA THR A 81 28.74 9.97 9.37
C THR A 81 29.82 10.96 9.78
N ARG A 82 29.48 12.25 9.94
CA ARG A 82 30.45 13.27 10.44
C ARG A 82 30.93 12.99 11.86
N SER A 83 30.13 12.32 12.67
CA SER A 83 30.50 11.94 14.05
C SER A 83 31.37 10.67 14.10
N THR A 84 31.40 9.87 13.03
CA THR A 84 32.22 8.64 12.94
C THR A 84 33.50 8.82 12.11
N GLU A 85 33.59 9.85 11.27
CA GLU A 85 34.79 10.16 10.45
C GLU A 85 35.93 10.86 11.23
N GLY A 86 36.11 10.50 12.50
CA GLY A 86 37.37 10.71 13.23
C GLY A 86 38.43 9.65 12.97
N SER A 87 38.15 8.62 12.16
CA SER A 87 39.12 7.58 11.81
C SER A 87 38.72 6.84 10.53
N LEU A 88 39.71 6.65 9.66
CA LEU A 88 39.72 5.82 8.43
C LEU A 88 39.38 6.53 7.12
N THR A 89 40.44 7.05 6.52
CA THR A 89 40.79 7.09 5.08
C THR A 89 39.71 6.69 4.07
N GLU A 90 39.37 7.67 3.22
CA GLU A 90 39.05 7.58 1.80
C GLU A 90 39.05 6.16 1.21
N LYS A 91 37.98 5.41 1.44
CA LYS A 91 37.54 4.36 0.52
C LYS A 91 36.05 4.48 0.31
N GLN A 92 35.73 5.27 -0.72
CA GLN A 92 34.66 4.95 -1.65
C GLN A 92 33.32 4.67 -0.97
N ALA A 93 32.77 5.72 -0.34
CA ALA A 93 31.34 5.84 -0.27
C ALA A 93 30.84 5.76 -1.71
N THR A 94 30.25 4.62 -2.07
CA THR A 94 29.26 4.53 -3.12
C THR A 94 28.17 5.54 -2.76
N ARG A 95 28.40 6.79 -3.14
CA ARG A 95 27.36 7.65 -3.65
C ARG A 95 26.69 6.77 -4.68
N GLU A 96 25.57 6.16 -4.32
CA GLU A 96 24.56 5.83 -5.31
C GLU A 96 24.27 7.18 -5.97
N SER A 97 25.00 7.45 -7.06
CA SER A 97 24.62 8.43 -8.04
C SER A 97 23.14 8.17 -8.30
N PRO A 98 22.28 9.21 -8.26
CA PRO A 98 20.93 9.07 -8.77
C PRO A 98 21.05 8.31 -10.09
N LEU A 99 20.35 7.18 -10.21
CA LEU A 99 20.40 6.35 -11.42
C LEU A 99 20.41 7.28 -12.62
N ASP A 100 21.50 7.27 -13.40
CA ASP A 100 21.71 8.21 -14.50
C ASP A 100 20.66 7.89 -15.58
N ARG A 101 19.49 8.52 -15.47
CA ARG A 101 18.35 8.35 -16.38
C ARG A 101 18.49 9.21 -17.63
N GLY A 102 19.61 9.90 -17.84
CA GLY A 102 19.89 10.73 -19.02
C GLY A 102 19.08 12.04 -19.11
N GLU A 103 18.02 12.18 -18.31
CA GLU A 103 17.17 13.37 -18.20
C GLU A 103 17.22 13.92 -16.76
N PRO A 104 17.21 15.26 -16.54
CA PRO A 104 17.12 15.82 -15.21
C PRO A 104 15.82 15.39 -14.53
N ILE A 105 15.93 14.70 -13.40
CA ILE A 105 14.76 14.38 -12.56
C ILE A 105 14.14 15.71 -12.12
N ARG A 106 12.82 15.88 -12.37
CA ARG A 106 12.09 17.06 -11.92
C ARG A 106 12.23 17.20 -10.41
N GLU A 107 12.26 18.43 -9.89
CA GLU A 107 12.37 18.67 -8.43
C GLU A 107 11.27 17.95 -7.64
N ALA A 108 10.07 17.85 -8.21
CA ALA A 108 8.97 17.09 -7.63
C ALA A 108 9.26 15.58 -7.48
N ASP A 109 10.10 15.01 -8.33
CA ASP A 109 10.40 13.58 -8.39
C ASP A 109 11.68 13.19 -7.63
N LEU A 110 12.35 14.18 -7.02
CA LEU A 110 13.57 13.98 -6.24
C LEU A 110 13.35 13.11 -4.98
N TYR A 111 12.08 13.04 -4.55
CA TYR A 111 11.61 12.31 -3.37
C TYR A 111 10.65 11.16 -3.73
N ALA A 112 10.48 10.88 -5.03
CA ALA A 112 9.72 9.73 -5.51
C ALA A 112 10.28 8.42 -4.91
N LEU A 113 9.48 7.37 -5.00
CA LEU A 113 9.76 6.09 -4.38
C LEU A 113 10.48 5.12 -5.34
N PRO A 114 11.23 4.12 -4.82
CA PRO A 114 11.66 3.99 -3.43
C PRO A 114 12.66 5.08 -3.03
N ASN A 115 12.76 5.37 -1.74
CA ASN A 115 13.72 6.34 -1.20
C ASN A 115 14.32 5.84 0.13
N SER A 116 15.06 6.70 0.85
CA SER A 116 15.79 6.28 2.06
C SER A 116 14.88 5.85 3.21
N THR A 117 13.61 6.27 3.18
CA THR A 117 12.61 5.97 4.20
C THR A 117 11.62 4.89 3.74
N PHE A 118 11.28 4.87 2.45
CA PHE A 118 10.28 3.99 1.87
C PHE A 118 10.96 2.99 0.91
N PRO A 119 10.98 1.69 1.25
CA PRO A 119 11.77 0.69 0.53
C PRO A 119 11.11 0.17 -0.76
N SER A 120 9.91 0.64 -1.09
CA SER A 120 9.09 0.20 -2.23
C SER A 120 8.59 1.42 -2.98
N ASP A 121 8.41 1.30 -4.30
CA ASP A 121 7.72 2.30 -5.13
C ASP A 121 6.20 2.34 -4.89
N HIS A 122 5.67 1.32 -4.22
CA HIS A 122 4.29 1.24 -3.76
C HIS A 122 4.12 1.47 -2.24
N LEU A 123 3.09 2.21 -1.86
CA LEU A 123 2.60 2.35 -0.49
C LEU A 123 1.72 1.16 -0.11
N ALA A 124 1.95 0.61 1.08
CA ALA A 124 1.15 -0.48 1.60
C ALA A 124 -0.28 -0.01 1.93
N LEU A 125 -1.28 -0.80 1.50
CA LEU A 125 -2.65 -0.66 1.95
C LEU A 125 -2.86 -1.53 3.20
N ILE A 126 -3.40 -0.94 4.27
CA ILE A 126 -3.65 -1.61 5.54
C ILE A 126 -5.09 -1.33 5.95
N ALA A 127 -5.88 -2.38 6.13
CA ALA A 127 -7.27 -2.26 6.54
C ALA A 127 -7.65 -3.34 7.54
N ASP A 128 -8.42 -2.96 8.54
CA ASP A 128 -8.98 -3.85 9.54
C ASP A 128 -10.35 -4.35 9.08
N PHE A 129 -10.53 -5.66 9.14
CA PHE A 129 -11.80 -6.30 8.85
C PHE A 129 -12.31 -7.08 10.04
N GLN A 130 -13.63 -7.08 10.18
CA GLN A 130 -14.34 -7.91 11.14
C GLN A 130 -15.26 -8.87 10.42
N ILE A 131 -15.30 -10.11 10.92
CA ILE A 131 -16.36 -11.07 10.64
C ILE A 131 -17.23 -11.10 11.91
N PRO A 132 -18.46 -10.58 11.90
CA PRO A 132 -19.37 -10.71 13.02
C PRO A 132 -19.58 -12.20 13.34
N LEU A 133 -19.40 -12.57 14.61
CA LEU A 133 -19.80 -13.87 15.12
C LEU A 133 -21.30 -13.83 15.41
N ASP A 134 -22.02 -14.86 14.98
CA ASP A 134 -23.44 -14.97 15.32
C ASP A 134 -23.57 -15.25 16.83
N SER A 135 -24.30 -14.40 17.55
CA SER A 135 -24.48 -14.48 19.00
C SER A 135 -25.26 -15.72 19.49
N ASN A 136 -25.65 -16.63 18.59
CA ASN A 136 -26.59 -17.72 18.88
C ASN A 136 -25.96 -19.04 19.36
N ASN A 137 -24.64 -19.12 19.56
CA ASN A 137 -23.97 -20.37 19.97
C ASN A 137 -23.47 -20.40 21.44
N MET A 138 -23.97 -19.53 22.32
CA MET A 138 -23.62 -19.57 23.75
C MET A 138 -24.84 -19.81 24.67
N GLN A 139 -25.77 -20.65 24.23
CA GLN A 139 -26.77 -21.27 25.11
C GLN A 139 -26.79 -22.78 24.89
N THR A 140 -25.93 -23.49 25.62
CA THR A 140 -26.12 -24.90 25.99
C THR A 140 -25.76 -25.07 27.45
#